data_AF-L2GKJ3-F1
#
_entry.id   AF-L2GKJ3-F1
#
_cell.length_a   1.000
_cell.length_b   1.000
_cell.length_c   1.000
_cell.angle_alpha   90.00
_cell.angle_beta   90.00
_cell.angle_gamma   90.00
#
_symmetry.space_group_name_H-M   'P 1'
#
loop_
_entity.id
_entity.type
_entity.pdbx_description
1 polymer ?
#
loop_
_entity_poly.entity_id
_entity_poly.type
_entity_poly.pdbx_seq_one_letter_code
_entity_poly.pdbx_strand_id
1 'polypeptide(L)'
;MKIGLLFLCLYLGKPAVVESYFQYTDVMDEIEEFKRLTPFMEIEYSKMNKETNIIETKRIKIEFELFFDVTPKTCLNFAKILKGCEKKDTVWRYKGSFFHRIIKGFVMQGGDFTNGNGTGGRSIYGRIFDDENFSKKHVFGVLSMANSGVNTNGSQFFITFNKFQHLDGKHVVFGKVKKRDLKKLKAIEELPTNEQNGMPIWPVRIIDCGFEELEKFNL
;
A
#
# COMPACT_ATOMS: atom_id res chain seq x y z
N MET A 1 -12.89 29.77 -1.55
CA MET A 1 -11.45 29.90 -1.88
C MET A 1 -11.09 29.44 -3.30
N LYS A 2 -11.59 28.30 -3.81
CA LYS A 2 -11.28 27.77 -5.16
C LYS A 2 -11.51 28.75 -6.34
N ILE A 3 -12.50 29.65 -6.22
CA ILE A 3 -12.88 30.59 -7.29
C ILE A 3 -11.93 31.82 -7.34
N GLY A 4 -11.46 32.32 -6.19
CA GLY A 4 -10.71 33.58 -6.13
C GLY A 4 -9.31 33.50 -6.77
N LEU A 5 -8.61 32.38 -6.60
CA LEU A 5 -7.28 32.17 -7.19
C LEU A 5 -7.36 31.90 -8.71
N LEU A 6 -8.43 31.24 -9.15
CA LEU A 6 -8.70 30.96 -10.57
C LEU A 6 -8.89 32.28 -11.36
N PHE A 7 -9.61 33.25 -10.80
CA PHE A 7 -9.78 34.58 -11.40
C PHE A 7 -8.45 35.32 -11.55
N LEU A 8 -7.54 35.21 -10.59
CA LEU A 8 -6.22 35.85 -10.66
C LEU A 8 -5.32 35.21 -11.75
N CYS A 9 -5.34 33.87 -11.87
CA CYS A 9 -4.54 33.17 -12.89
C CYS A 9 -5.06 33.42 -14.32
N LEU A 10 -6.39 33.50 -14.49
CA LEU A 10 -7.01 33.89 -15.76
C LEU A 10 -6.71 35.35 -16.12
N TYR A 11 -6.76 36.26 -15.13
CA TYR A 11 -6.42 37.68 -15.31
C TYR A 11 -4.95 37.90 -15.71
N LEU A 12 -4.04 37.05 -15.25
CA LEU A 12 -2.61 37.12 -15.55
C LEU A 12 -2.18 36.39 -16.84
N GLY A 13 -3.10 35.78 -17.58
CA GLY A 13 -2.83 35.24 -18.92
C GLY A 13 -1.78 34.13 -19.00
N LYS A 14 -1.59 33.34 -17.93
CA LYS A 14 -0.59 32.24 -17.89
C LYS A 14 -1.27 30.87 -17.99
N PRO A 15 -1.51 30.33 -19.21
CA PRO A 15 -2.27 29.09 -19.40
C PRO A 15 -1.69 27.88 -18.65
N ALA A 16 -0.35 27.75 -18.57
CA ALA A 16 0.31 26.67 -17.83
C ALA A 16 0.06 26.72 -16.31
N VAL A 17 -0.16 27.91 -15.73
CA VAL A 17 -0.47 28.08 -14.30
C VAL A 17 -1.92 27.65 -14.02
N VAL A 18 -2.81 27.88 -14.98
CA VAL A 18 -4.21 27.46 -14.89
C VAL A 18 -4.32 25.93 -15.00
N GLU A 19 -3.64 25.32 -15.97
CA GLU A 19 -3.63 23.86 -16.17
C GLU A 19 -3.06 23.11 -14.97
N SER A 20 -1.92 23.55 -14.43
CA SER A 20 -1.33 22.98 -13.22
C SER A 20 -2.22 23.15 -11.98
N TYR A 21 -2.95 24.27 -11.87
CA TYR A 21 -3.92 24.48 -10.79
C TYR A 21 -5.11 23.50 -10.88
N PHE A 22 -5.68 23.29 -12.07
CA PHE A 22 -6.75 22.32 -12.26
C PHE A 22 -6.30 20.88 -11.95
N GLN A 23 -5.13 20.48 -12.45
CA GLN A 23 -4.55 19.18 -12.15
C GLN A 23 -4.33 19.00 -10.64
N TYR A 24 -3.88 20.03 -9.94
CA TYR A 24 -3.73 20.01 -8.48
C TYR A 24 -5.08 19.86 -7.77
N THR A 25 -6.12 20.59 -8.19
CA THR A 25 -7.45 20.48 -7.58
C THR A 25 -8.06 19.09 -7.76
N ASP A 26 -7.87 18.48 -8.93
CA ASP A 26 -8.39 17.14 -9.22
C ASP A 26 -7.73 16.08 -8.32
N VAL A 27 -6.41 16.18 -8.14
CA VAL A 27 -5.66 15.30 -7.23
C VAL A 27 -6.13 15.46 -5.79
N MET A 28 -6.40 16.69 -5.34
CA MET A 28 -6.88 16.93 -3.98
C MET A 28 -8.30 16.41 -3.77
N ASP A 29 -9.19 16.59 -4.73
CA ASP A 29 -10.55 16.08 -4.64
C ASP A 29 -10.57 14.54 -4.61
N GLU A 30 -9.67 13.89 -5.35
CA GLU A 30 -9.46 12.44 -5.30
C GLU A 30 -8.89 11.96 -3.95
N ILE A 31 -7.91 12.68 -3.38
CA ILE A 31 -7.39 12.39 -2.04
C ILE A 31 -8.52 12.45 -1.00
N GLU A 32 -9.37 13.48 -1.08
CA GLU A 32 -10.52 13.63 -0.18
C GLU A 32 -11.59 12.54 -0.38
N GLU A 33 -11.73 11.97 -1.59
CA GLU A 33 -12.53 10.76 -1.81
C GLU A 33 -11.91 9.56 -1.07
N PHE A 34 -10.62 9.30 -1.26
CA PHE A 34 -9.96 8.16 -0.62
C PHE A 34 -9.94 8.26 0.91
N LYS A 35 -9.84 9.46 1.48
CA LYS A 35 -9.92 9.68 2.93
C LYS A 35 -11.27 9.25 3.53
N ARG A 36 -12.34 9.22 2.73
CA ARG A 36 -13.69 8.78 3.15
C ARG A 36 -13.91 7.27 3.05
N LEU A 37 -12.90 6.52 2.60
CA LEU A 37 -13.00 5.10 2.32
C LEU A 37 -12.03 4.30 3.18
N THR A 38 -12.39 3.05 3.46
CA THR A 38 -11.53 2.06 4.11
C THR A 38 -10.86 1.19 3.04
N PRO A 39 -9.55 1.31 2.82
CA PRO A 39 -8.81 0.37 1.98
C PRO A 39 -8.72 -1.01 2.64
N PHE A 40 -8.89 -2.07 1.84
CA PHE A 40 -8.76 -3.45 2.29
C PHE A 40 -8.02 -4.34 1.28
N MET A 41 -7.49 -5.45 1.80
CA MET A 41 -7.04 -6.60 1.03
C MET A 41 -7.64 -7.88 1.59
N GLU A 42 -8.18 -8.72 0.71
CA GLU A 42 -8.48 -10.11 0.99
C GLU A 42 -7.29 -10.98 0.61
N ILE A 43 -6.77 -11.71 1.59
CA ILE A 43 -5.57 -12.52 1.47
C ILE A 43 -5.95 -13.99 1.65
N GLU A 44 -5.58 -14.80 0.66
CA GLU A 44 -5.66 -16.25 0.70
C GLU A 44 -4.28 -16.83 0.96
N TYR A 45 -4.20 -17.77 1.89
CA TYR A 45 -2.98 -18.51 2.18
C TYR A 45 -3.31 -19.93 2.65
N SER A 46 -2.35 -20.83 2.51
CA SER A 46 -2.47 -22.20 3.00
C SER A 46 -1.60 -22.41 4.23
N LYS A 47 -2.10 -23.24 5.16
CA LYS A 47 -1.33 -23.69 6.33
C LYS A 47 -1.61 -25.16 6.62
N MET A 48 -0.60 -25.86 7.14
CA MET A 48 -0.79 -27.21 7.65
C MET A 48 -1.59 -27.17 8.96
N ASN A 49 -2.67 -27.93 9.03
CA ASN A 49 -3.33 -28.25 10.29
C ASN A 49 -2.49 -29.31 11.04
N LYS A 50 -2.02 -28.99 12.25
CA LYS A 50 -1.12 -29.85 13.02
C LYS A 50 -1.77 -31.11 13.57
N GLU A 51 -3.09 -31.12 13.73
CA GLU A 51 -3.84 -32.26 14.26
C GLU A 51 -4.18 -33.27 13.16
N THR A 52 -4.60 -32.77 12.00
CA THR A 52 -5.06 -33.60 10.89
C THR A 52 -3.97 -33.89 9.85
N ASN A 53 -2.85 -33.17 9.87
CA ASN A 53 -1.82 -33.16 8.82
C ASN A 53 -2.38 -32.85 7.42
N ILE A 54 -3.48 -32.09 7.35
CA ILE A 54 -4.09 -31.64 6.10
C ILE A 54 -3.75 -30.16 5.87
N ILE A 55 -3.46 -29.81 4.62
CA ILE A 55 -3.27 -28.42 4.21
C ILE A 55 -4.65 -27.75 4.08
N GLU A 56 -4.87 -26.68 4.85
CA GLU A 56 -6.09 -25.90 4.80
C GLU A 56 -5.85 -24.55 4.13
N THR A 57 -6.78 -24.15 3.27
CA THR A 57 -6.84 -22.80 2.73
C THR A 57 -7.60 -21.89 3.69
N LYS A 58 -7.01 -20.75 4.03
CA LYS A 58 -7.61 -19.69 4.84
C LYS A 58 -7.74 -18.42 4.01
N ARG A 59 -8.80 -17.67 4.28
CA ARG A 59 -9.03 -16.34 3.74
C ARG A 59 -9.21 -15.36 4.88
N ILE A 60 -8.52 -14.23 4.80
CA ILE A 60 -8.64 -13.15 5.77
C ILE A 60 -8.81 -11.83 5.01
N LYS A 61 -9.52 -10.90 5.62
CA LYS A 61 -9.56 -9.51 5.16
C LYS A 61 -8.75 -8.64 6.11
N ILE A 62 -7.88 -7.78 5.59
CA ILE A 62 -7.12 -6.80 6.35
C ILE A 62 -7.47 -5.42 5.85
N GLU A 63 -7.85 -4.54 6.78
CA GLU A 63 -8.11 -3.13 6.50
C GLU A 63 -6.96 -2.25 6.96
N PHE A 64 -6.82 -1.11 6.29
CA PHE A 64 -5.74 -0.16 6.54
C PHE A 64 -6.26 1.24 6.85
N GLU A 65 -5.43 2.02 7.53
CA GLU A 65 -5.50 3.47 7.63
C GLU A 65 -4.31 4.05 6.85
N LEU A 66 -4.57 4.94 5.88
CA LEU A 66 -3.54 5.62 5.10
C LEU A 66 -3.30 7.03 5.65
N PHE A 67 -2.03 7.43 5.75
CA PHE A 67 -1.63 8.72 6.32
C PHE A 67 -1.61 9.82 5.27
N PHE A 68 -2.75 10.09 4.60
CA PHE A 68 -2.84 11.10 3.54
C PHE A 68 -2.43 12.51 4.00
N ASP A 69 -2.57 12.84 5.28
CA ASP A 69 -2.14 14.14 5.81
C ASP A 69 -0.63 14.26 6.02
N VAL A 70 0.11 13.15 5.88
CA VAL A 70 1.55 13.06 6.15
C VAL A 70 2.32 12.68 4.90
N THR A 71 1.81 11.73 4.12
CA THR A 71 2.43 11.21 2.89
C THR A 71 1.40 11.10 1.76
N PRO A 72 0.75 12.21 1.35
CA PRO A 72 -0.32 12.18 0.36
C PRO A 72 0.07 11.53 -0.97
N LYS A 73 1.27 11.79 -1.49
CA LYS A 73 1.76 11.22 -2.76
C LYS A 73 1.93 9.70 -2.63
N THR A 74 2.52 9.25 -1.54
CA THR A 74 2.75 7.82 -1.28
C THR A 74 1.43 7.07 -1.06
N CYS A 75 0.52 7.66 -0.28
CA CYS A 75 -0.82 7.11 -0.05
C CYS A 75 -1.64 7.05 -1.36
N LEU A 76 -1.59 8.08 -2.20
CA LEU A 76 -2.30 8.11 -3.48
C LEU A 76 -1.77 7.05 -4.45
N ASN A 77 -0.45 6.86 -4.51
CA ASN A 77 0.16 5.77 -5.28
C ASN A 77 -0.39 4.40 -4.85
N PHE A 78 -0.35 4.10 -3.56
CA PHE A 78 -0.88 2.84 -3.04
C PHE A 78 -2.38 2.70 -3.30
N ALA A 79 -3.17 3.75 -3.04
CA ALA A 79 -4.61 3.75 -3.18
C ALA A 79 -5.07 3.50 -4.63
N LYS A 80 -4.42 4.15 -5.61
CA LYS A 80 -4.74 3.96 -7.03
C LYS A 80 -4.43 2.55 -7.51
N ILE A 81 -3.30 1.98 -7.09
CA ILE A 81 -2.96 0.58 -7.44
C ILE A 81 -3.88 -0.39 -6.70
N LEU A 82 -4.32 -0.06 -5.48
CA LEU A 82 -5.30 -0.86 -4.74
C LEU A 82 -6.67 -0.89 -5.43
N LYS A 83 -7.17 0.28 -5.89
CA LYS A 83 -8.42 0.41 -6.66
C LYS A 83 -8.34 -0.29 -8.03
N GLY A 84 -7.13 -0.35 -8.58
CA GLY A 84 -6.86 -0.77 -9.95
C GLY A 84 -6.87 0.44 -10.88
N CYS A 85 -5.70 0.83 -11.37
CA CYS A 85 -5.57 1.94 -12.31
C CYS A 85 -5.29 1.43 -13.73
N GLU A 86 -6.04 1.96 -14.70
CA GLU A 86 -5.86 1.62 -16.10
C GLU A 86 -4.73 2.44 -16.71
N LYS A 87 -3.81 1.77 -17.41
CA LYS A 87 -2.74 2.43 -18.16
C LYS A 87 -2.43 1.65 -19.43
N LYS A 88 -2.70 2.27 -20.59
CA LYS A 88 -2.37 1.71 -21.92
C LYS A 88 -2.81 0.24 -22.05
N ASP A 89 -4.11 0.00 -21.90
CA ASP A 89 -4.76 -1.31 -22.06
C ASP A 89 -4.35 -2.39 -21.04
N THR A 90 -3.59 -2.02 -19.99
CA THR A 90 -3.31 -2.88 -18.84
C THR A 90 -3.84 -2.26 -17.57
N VAL A 91 -4.45 -3.06 -16.70
CA VAL A 91 -4.86 -2.60 -15.37
C VAL A 91 -3.79 -2.97 -14.36
N TRP A 92 -3.22 -1.96 -13.70
CA TRP A 92 -2.25 -2.17 -12.63
C TRP A 92 -3.01 -2.27 -11.33
N ARG A 93 -2.94 -3.44 -10.69
CA ARG A 93 -3.69 -3.73 -9.47
C ARG A 93 -2.94 -4.69 -8.57
N TYR A 94 -3.15 -4.56 -7.25
CA TYR A 94 -2.61 -5.54 -6.29
C TYR A 94 -3.40 -6.86 -6.28
N LYS A 95 -4.67 -6.85 -6.68
CA LYS A 95 -5.47 -8.07 -6.86
C LYS A 95 -4.77 -9.03 -7.83
N GLY A 96 -4.57 -10.27 -7.39
CA GLY A 96 -3.85 -11.33 -8.10
C GLY A 96 -2.35 -11.36 -7.82
N SER A 97 -1.78 -10.34 -7.18
CA SER A 97 -0.36 -10.34 -6.78
C SER A 97 -0.13 -11.11 -5.48
N PHE A 98 1.15 -11.29 -5.13
CA PHE A 98 1.58 -12.14 -4.02
C PHE A 98 2.42 -11.36 -2.99
N PHE A 99 2.38 -11.83 -1.75
CA PHE A 99 3.42 -11.55 -0.77
C PHE A 99 4.58 -12.51 -1.02
N HIS A 100 5.58 -12.02 -1.76
CA HIS A 100 6.69 -12.83 -2.26
C HIS A 100 7.82 -13.02 -1.24
N ARG A 101 7.77 -12.29 -0.12
CA ARG A 101 8.77 -12.38 0.96
C ARG A 101 8.13 -12.13 2.32
N ILE A 102 8.20 -13.11 3.21
CA ILE A 102 7.72 -13.06 4.58
C ILE A 102 8.87 -13.54 5.47
N ILE A 103 9.32 -12.68 6.39
CA ILE A 103 10.36 -13.01 7.35
C ILE A 103 9.76 -12.87 8.75
N LYS A 104 9.68 -13.99 9.46
CA LYS A 104 9.19 -14.05 10.83
C LYS A 104 9.94 -13.06 11.72
N GLY A 105 9.21 -12.30 12.53
CA GLY A 105 9.78 -11.26 13.39
C GLY A 105 10.24 -10.00 12.66
N PHE A 106 10.07 -9.92 11.34
CA PHE A 106 10.52 -8.79 10.52
C PHE A 106 9.37 -8.18 9.70
N VAL A 107 9.09 -8.67 8.50
CA VAL A 107 8.13 -8.06 7.59
C VAL A 107 7.43 -9.09 6.70
N MET A 108 6.23 -8.75 6.22
CA MET A 108 5.63 -9.34 5.01
C MET A 108 5.67 -8.31 3.88
N GLN A 109 6.29 -8.65 2.76
CA GLN A 109 6.53 -7.79 1.62
C GLN A 109 5.78 -8.31 0.39
N GLY A 110 5.13 -7.38 -0.31
CA GLY A 110 4.33 -7.64 -1.51
C GLY A 110 4.31 -6.43 -2.44
N GLY A 111 3.33 -6.38 -3.33
CA GLY A 111 3.13 -5.23 -4.24
C GLY A 111 3.94 -5.27 -5.54
N ASP A 112 4.69 -6.34 -5.79
CA ASP A 112 5.23 -6.64 -7.12
C ASP A 112 4.13 -7.31 -7.96
N PHE A 113 3.28 -6.49 -8.58
CA PHE A 113 2.19 -6.96 -9.43
C PHE A 113 2.62 -7.27 -10.88
N THR A 114 3.89 -7.09 -11.24
CA THR A 114 4.38 -7.39 -12.60
C THR A 114 5.12 -8.71 -12.66
N ASN A 115 6.04 -8.97 -11.72
CA ASN A 115 6.88 -10.16 -11.73
C ASN A 115 6.61 -11.10 -10.55
N GLY A 116 5.97 -10.61 -9.48
CA GLY A 116 5.60 -11.40 -8.31
C GLY A 116 6.77 -11.94 -7.49
N ASN A 117 7.98 -11.43 -7.67
CA ASN A 117 9.20 -11.98 -7.06
C ASN A 117 10.15 -10.92 -6.46
N GLY A 118 9.74 -9.66 -6.46
CA GLY A 118 10.51 -8.53 -5.90
C GLY A 118 11.36 -7.77 -6.91
N THR A 119 11.43 -8.23 -8.17
CA THR A 119 12.21 -7.55 -9.24
C THR A 119 11.37 -6.54 -10.02
N GLY A 120 10.05 -6.57 -9.85
CA GLY A 120 9.11 -5.75 -10.60
C GLY A 120 8.40 -4.68 -9.76
N GLY A 121 7.21 -4.33 -10.21
CA GLY A 121 6.42 -3.23 -9.67
C GLY A 121 6.76 -1.88 -10.30
N ARG A 122 5.82 -0.94 -10.17
CA ARG A 122 5.94 0.44 -10.68
C ARG A 122 4.91 1.34 -10.04
N SER A 123 5.26 2.62 -9.88
CA SER A 123 4.35 3.62 -9.34
C SER A 123 3.37 4.16 -10.39
N ILE A 124 2.30 4.81 -9.95
CA ILE A 124 1.39 5.52 -10.87
C ILE A 124 2.09 6.67 -11.62
N TYR A 125 3.16 7.22 -11.03
CA TYR A 125 3.93 8.36 -11.54
C TYR A 125 5.00 7.97 -12.58
N GLY A 126 5.25 6.68 -12.78
CA GLY A 126 6.38 6.18 -13.56
C GLY A 126 6.99 4.94 -12.94
N ARG A 127 8.21 4.57 -13.31
CA ARG A 127 8.87 3.39 -12.74
C ARG A 127 9.05 3.53 -11.23
N ILE A 128 9.54 4.69 -10.79
CA ILE A 128 9.82 5.01 -9.38
C ILE A 128 9.42 6.46 -9.04
N PHE A 129 9.36 6.78 -7.75
CA PHE A 129 9.21 8.14 -7.22
C PHE A 129 10.03 8.35 -5.93
N ASP A 130 10.28 9.62 -5.63
CA ASP A 130 11.12 10.05 -4.50
C ASP A 130 10.53 9.71 -3.12
N ASP A 131 11.40 9.66 -2.11
CA ASP A 131 11.00 9.55 -0.71
C ASP A 131 10.28 10.82 -0.27
N GLU A 132 9.00 10.68 0.13
CA GLU A 132 8.16 11.84 0.44
C GLU A 132 8.53 12.51 1.77
N ASN A 133 8.67 11.73 2.85
CA ASN A 133 9.30 12.11 4.11
C ASN A 133 9.46 10.89 5.04
N PHE A 134 10.15 11.08 6.17
CA PHE A 134 10.42 10.04 7.18
C PHE A 134 9.88 10.39 8.57
N SER A 135 8.76 11.12 8.63
CA SER A 135 8.18 11.60 9.89
C SER A 135 7.62 10.48 10.79
N LYS A 136 7.11 9.40 10.18
CA LYS A 136 6.56 8.23 10.87
C LYS A 136 7.64 7.18 11.10
N LYS A 137 7.49 6.40 12.18
CA LYS A 137 8.46 5.40 12.64
C LYS A 137 7.96 3.98 12.38
N HIS A 138 8.87 3.04 12.20
CA HIS A 138 8.56 1.63 11.96
C HIS A 138 8.21 0.93 13.27
N VAL A 139 6.91 0.81 13.56
CA VAL A 139 6.33 0.08 14.70
C VAL A 139 5.43 -1.05 14.20
N PHE A 140 4.98 -1.95 15.08
CA PHE A 140 4.13 -3.08 14.68
C PHE A 140 2.92 -2.67 13.81
N GLY A 141 2.74 -3.37 12.68
CA GLY A 141 1.60 -3.21 11.79
C GLY A 141 1.60 -1.98 10.88
N VAL A 142 2.70 -1.23 10.72
CA VAL A 142 2.75 -0.12 9.74
C VAL A 142 2.94 -0.63 8.31
N LEU A 143 2.38 0.10 7.34
CA LEU A 143 2.72 -0.03 5.92
C LEU A 143 3.86 0.92 5.60
N SER A 144 4.87 0.41 4.90
CA SER A 144 6.03 1.18 4.47
C SER A 144 6.47 0.77 3.07
N MET A 145 7.04 1.70 2.32
CA MET A 145 7.50 1.45 0.95
C MET A 145 8.76 0.57 0.95
N ALA A 146 8.75 -0.49 0.15
CA ALA A 146 9.99 -1.17 -0.22
C ALA A 146 10.70 -0.36 -1.31
N ASN A 147 12.02 -0.27 -1.20
CA ASN A 147 12.87 0.45 -2.15
C ASN A 147 14.24 -0.24 -2.27
N SER A 148 15.01 0.15 -3.28
CA SER A 148 16.37 -0.33 -3.56
C SER A 148 17.40 0.78 -3.35
N GLY A 149 17.14 1.67 -2.39
CA GLY A 149 17.92 2.89 -2.14
C GLY A 149 17.07 4.15 -2.18
N VAL A 150 17.71 5.28 -1.89
CA VAL A 150 17.07 6.61 -1.83
C VAL A 150 16.30 6.89 -3.12
N ASN A 151 15.06 7.37 -2.97
CA ASN A 151 14.19 7.79 -4.08
C ASN A 151 13.85 6.70 -5.11
N THR A 152 13.72 5.44 -4.68
CA THR A 152 13.38 4.32 -5.56
C THR A 152 12.03 3.65 -5.24
N ASN A 153 11.07 4.42 -4.73
CA ASN A 153 9.76 3.89 -4.36
C ASN A 153 8.95 3.51 -5.60
N GLY A 154 8.42 2.30 -5.66
CA GLY A 154 7.59 1.79 -6.76
C GLY A 154 6.17 1.47 -6.31
N SER A 155 5.79 0.20 -6.45
CA SER A 155 4.54 -0.34 -5.89
C SER A 155 4.75 -1.35 -4.78
N GLN A 156 5.99 -1.79 -4.58
CA GLN A 156 6.29 -2.74 -3.52
C GLN A 156 6.19 -2.06 -2.16
N PHE A 157 5.58 -2.77 -1.21
CA PHE A 157 5.39 -2.32 0.16
C PHE A 157 5.63 -3.50 1.10
N PHE A 158 5.83 -3.18 2.37
CA PHE A 158 5.87 -4.18 3.43
C PHE A 158 5.02 -3.77 4.63
N ILE A 159 4.57 -4.78 5.38
CA ILE A 159 3.90 -4.64 6.67
C ILE A 159 4.85 -5.19 7.74
N THR A 160 5.12 -4.40 8.76
CA THR A 160 6.07 -4.75 9.84
C THR A 160 5.45 -5.65 10.90
N PHE A 161 6.17 -6.69 11.33
CA PHE A 161 5.81 -7.55 12.46
C PHE A 161 6.45 -7.13 13.79
N ASN A 162 7.30 -6.10 13.81
CA ASN A 162 7.83 -5.53 15.04
C ASN A 162 8.26 -4.06 14.84
N LYS A 163 8.94 -3.48 15.83
CA LYS A 163 9.59 -2.17 15.73
C LYS A 163 10.98 -2.30 15.10
N PHE A 164 11.29 -1.46 14.11
CA PHE A 164 12.58 -1.50 13.40
C PHE A 164 13.19 -0.10 13.20
N GLN A 165 13.94 0.36 14.20
CA GLN A 165 14.58 1.68 14.14
C GLN A 165 15.59 1.81 12.98
N HIS A 166 16.21 0.71 12.54
CA HIS A 166 17.20 0.73 11.45
C HIS A 166 16.60 1.01 10.06
N LEU A 167 15.26 0.95 9.93
CA LEU A 167 14.50 1.31 8.72
C LEU A 167 14.04 2.79 8.74
N ASP A 168 14.05 3.43 9.92
CA ASP A 168 13.67 4.84 10.04
C ASP A 168 14.64 5.72 9.23
N GLY A 169 14.10 6.68 8.48
CA GLY A 169 14.90 7.53 7.59
C GLY A 169 15.28 6.89 6.25
N LYS A 170 14.85 5.65 5.99
CA LYS A 170 15.18 4.91 4.75
C LYS A 170 13.96 4.43 3.98
N HIS A 171 12.85 4.16 4.67
CA HIS A 171 11.62 3.69 4.07
C HIS A 171 10.45 4.59 4.50
N VAL A 172 9.62 5.00 3.54
CA VAL A 172 8.49 5.90 3.77
C VAL A 172 7.33 5.12 4.38
N VAL A 173 7.02 5.40 5.65
CA VAL A 173 5.84 4.86 6.33
C VAL A 173 4.61 5.70 5.95
N PHE A 174 3.62 5.07 5.32
CA PHE A 174 2.48 5.75 4.71
C PHE A 174 1.10 5.26 5.19
N GLY A 175 1.07 4.29 6.10
CA GLY A 175 -0.18 3.79 6.68
C GLY A 175 0.05 2.78 7.80
N LYS A 176 -1.03 2.17 8.27
CA LYS A 176 -1.00 1.05 9.21
C LYS A 176 -2.21 0.14 9.02
N VAL A 177 -2.07 -1.11 9.43
CA VAL A 177 -3.20 -2.03 9.60
C VAL A 177 -4.11 -1.53 10.71
N LYS A 178 -5.43 -1.58 10.50
CA LYS A 178 -6.40 -1.21 11.53
C LYS A 178 -6.24 -2.08 12.76
N LYS A 179 -6.47 -1.49 13.94
CA LYS A 179 -6.27 -2.16 15.25
C LYS A 179 -6.98 -3.51 15.36
N ARG A 180 -8.19 -3.62 14.79
CA ARG A 180 -9.00 -4.86 14.79
C ARG A 180 -8.33 -6.02 14.05
N ASP A 181 -7.46 -5.73 13.08
CA ASP A 181 -6.86 -6.71 12.19
C ASP A 181 -5.41 -7.05 12.54
N LEU A 182 -4.81 -6.38 13.52
CA LEU A 182 -3.43 -6.63 13.95
C LEU A 182 -3.15 -8.07 14.37
N LYS A 183 -4.15 -8.79 14.92
CA LYS A 183 -4.02 -10.21 15.26
C LYS A 183 -3.89 -11.11 14.02
N LYS A 184 -4.44 -10.69 12.87
CA LYS A 184 -4.37 -11.45 11.60
C LYS A 184 -2.93 -11.48 11.06
N LEU A 185 -2.16 -10.42 11.28
CA LEU A 185 -0.74 -10.36 10.90
C LEU A 185 0.09 -11.45 11.58
N LYS A 186 -0.14 -11.69 12.88
CA LYS A 186 0.57 -12.74 13.62
C LYS A 186 0.34 -14.14 13.04
N ALA A 187 -0.84 -14.39 12.47
CA ALA A 187 -1.11 -15.67 11.82
C ALA A 187 -0.34 -15.84 10.51
N ILE A 188 -0.12 -14.75 9.76
CA ILE A 188 0.68 -14.74 8.52
C ILE A 188 2.18 -14.86 8.84
N GLU A 189 2.64 -14.20 9.90
CA GLU A 189 4.03 -14.22 10.36
C GLU A 189 4.55 -15.64 10.66
N GLU A 190 3.66 -16.52 11.13
CA GLU A 190 3.97 -17.91 11.49
C GLU A 190 3.93 -18.87 10.29
N LEU A 191 3.68 -18.38 9.08
CA LEU A 191 3.67 -19.24 7.89
C LEU A 191 5.08 -19.76 7.59
N PRO A 192 5.20 -21.03 7.17
CA PRO A 192 6.48 -21.59 6.80
C PRO A 192 7.00 -20.89 5.53
N THR A 193 8.27 -20.51 5.57
CA THR A 193 8.97 -19.79 4.50
C THR A 193 10.32 -20.45 4.25
N ASN A 194 10.86 -20.25 3.05
CA ASN A 194 12.23 -20.59 2.74
C ASN A 194 13.17 -19.67 3.53
N GLU A 195 14.09 -20.25 4.30
CA GLU A 195 14.98 -19.51 5.20
C GLU A 195 15.94 -18.54 4.49
N GLN A 196 16.29 -18.82 3.23
CA GLN A 196 17.28 -18.01 2.49
C GLN A 196 16.69 -16.70 1.96
N ASN A 197 15.43 -16.73 1.51
CA ASN A 197 14.82 -15.60 0.79
C ASN A 197 13.49 -15.13 1.39
N GLY A 198 12.95 -15.84 2.39
CA GLY A 198 11.65 -15.56 3.00
C GLY A 198 10.46 -15.90 2.09
N MET A 199 10.65 -16.61 0.99
CA MET A 199 9.54 -16.97 0.11
C MET A 199 8.60 -17.95 0.82
N PRO A 200 7.29 -17.66 0.93
CA PRO A 200 6.34 -18.59 1.55
C PRO A 200 6.34 -19.94 0.84
N ILE A 201 6.28 -21.05 1.59
CA ILE A 201 6.22 -22.41 1.04
C ILE A 201 4.95 -22.60 0.20
N TRP A 202 3.83 -22.07 0.69
CA TRP A 202 2.59 -21.95 -0.08
C TRP A 202 2.31 -20.49 -0.42
N PRO A 203 1.76 -20.21 -1.62
CA PRO A 203 1.46 -18.85 -2.03
C PRO A 203 0.56 -18.10 -1.03
N VAL A 204 0.95 -16.86 -0.73
CA VAL A 204 0.12 -15.90 0.02
C VAL A 204 -0.33 -14.84 -0.98
N ARG A 205 -1.59 -14.94 -1.41
CA ARG A 205 -2.13 -14.18 -2.56
C ARG A 205 -3.14 -13.13 -2.10
N ILE A 206 -3.09 -11.96 -2.72
CA ILE A 206 -4.15 -10.96 -2.64
C ILE A 206 -5.26 -11.38 -3.62
N ILE A 207 -6.32 -12.01 -3.14
CA ILE A 207 -7.41 -12.53 -3.99
C ILE A 207 -8.41 -11.44 -4.34
N ASP A 208 -8.55 -10.44 -3.49
CA ASP A 208 -9.32 -9.23 -3.77
C ASP A 208 -8.75 -8.04 -3.00
N CYS A 209 -9.00 -6.83 -3.49
CA CYS A 209 -8.62 -5.61 -2.79
C CYS A 209 -9.41 -4.43 -3.33
N GLY A 210 -9.56 -3.40 -2.51
CA GLY A 210 -10.28 -2.21 -2.90
C GLY A 210 -10.60 -1.33 -1.72
N PHE A 211 -11.78 -0.73 -1.78
CA PHE A 211 -12.25 0.24 -0.81
C PHE A 211 -13.69 -0.06 -0.42
N GLU A 212 -14.00 0.20 0.84
CA GLU A 212 -15.36 0.17 1.37
C GLU A 212 -15.70 1.52 1.99
N GLU A 213 -16.99 1.83 2.10
CA GLU A 213 -17.42 3.00 2.85
C GLU A 213 -16.96 2.90 4.31
N LEU A 214 -16.55 4.03 4.90
CA LEU A 214 -16.26 4.07 6.33
C LEU A 214 -17.49 3.60 7.11
N GLU A 215 -17.31 2.59 7.97
CA GLU A 215 -18.31 2.20 8.95
C GLU A 215 -18.72 3.47 9.73
N LYS A 216 -19.90 4.01 9.42
CA LYS A 216 -20.54 5.03 10.25
C LYS A 216 -20.90 4.33 11.55
N PHE A 217 -20.08 4.52 12.58
CA PHE A 217 -20.52 4.18 13.92
C PHE A 217 -21.74 5.06 14.21
N ASN A 218 -22.92 4.46 14.23
CA ASN A 218 -24.07 5.08 14.88
C ASN A 218 -23.66 5.23 16.36
N LEU A 219 -23.37 6.47 16.74
CA LEU A 219 -23.16 6.89 18.12
C LEU A 219 -24.46 6.73 18.92
#